data_AF-A0A830CL76-F1
#
_entry.id   AF-A0A830CL76-F1
#
_cell.length_a   1.000
_cell.length_b   1.000
_cell.length_c   1.000
_cell.angle_alpha   90.00
_cell.angle_beta   90.00
_cell.angle_gamma   90.00
#
_symmetry.space_group_name_H-M   'P 1'
#
loop_
_entity.id
_entity.type
_entity.pdbx_description
1 polymer ?
#
loop_
_entity_poly.entity_id
_entity_poly.type
_entity_poly.pdbx_seq_one_letter_code
_entity_poly.pdbx_strand_id
1 'polypeptide(L)'
;MESAGAIAKEVGNWDEVSDFYKRASELYVECGRSQPASDALAKGARPLEDASPEEALQLYTAACDLLEEDGKEQMTFDLYRTATSIYVKLEKYTDASTFLLRWALAADKSNAVHSQCKAYLSAIIVYLYAHDFHQVEKCHNDCCQ
;
A
#
# COMPACT_ATOMS: atom_id res chain seq x y z
N MET A 1 -1.90 -6.31 -21.74
CA MET A 1 -2.21 -7.02 -20.48
C MET A 1 -3.33 -6.33 -19.71
N GLU A 2 -3.25 -5.03 -19.41
CA GLU A 2 -4.34 -4.33 -18.69
C GLU A 2 -5.73 -4.43 -19.32
N SER A 3 -5.84 -4.37 -20.66
CA SER A 3 -7.15 -4.53 -21.33
C SER A 3 -7.76 -5.91 -21.12
N ALA A 4 -6.93 -6.96 -21.01
CA ALA A 4 -7.40 -8.31 -20.69
C ALA A 4 -7.86 -8.39 -19.22
N GLY A 5 -7.12 -7.74 -18.30
CA GLY A 5 -7.54 -7.60 -16.90
C GLY A 5 -8.88 -6.86 -16.75
N ALA A 6 -9.13 -5.83 -17.57
CA ALA A 6 -10.42 -5.13 -17.58
C ALA A 6 -11.58 -6.04 -18.03
N ILE A 7 -11.35 -6.88 -19.04
CA ILE A 7 -12.36 -7.85 -19.51
C ILE A 7 -12.59 -8.94 -18.45
N ALA A 8 -11.53 -9.46 -17.82
CA ALA A 8 -11.62 -10.44 -16.74
C ALA A 8 -12.47 -9.92 -15.57
N LYS A 9 -12.32 -8.63 -15.23
CA LYS A 9 -13.15 -7.94 -14.25
C LYS A 9 -14.63 -7.92 -14.66
N GLU A 10 -14.94 -7.62 -15.91
CA GLU A 10 -16.33 -7.54 -16.40
C GLU A 10 -17.06 -8.89 -16.32
N VAL A 11 -16.32 -10.01 -16.46
CA VAL A 11 -16.87 -11.37 -16.33
C VAL A 11 -16.74 -11.96 -14.92
N GLY A 12 -16.20 -11.19 -13.96
CA GLY A 12 -16.07 -11.60 -12.55
C GLY A 12 -14.97 -12.62 -12.26
N ASN A 13 -13.98 -12.76 -13.15
CA ASN A 13 -12.86 -13.69 -12.96
C ASN A 13 -11.70 -12.99 -12.23
N TRP A 14 -11.77 -12.96 -10.90
CA TRP A 14 -10.86 -12.20 -10.04
C TRP A 14 -9.40 -12.69 -10.09
N ASP A 15 -9.17 -13.99 -10.20
CA ASP A 15 -7.83 -14.57 -10.32
C ASP A 15 -7.13 -14.05 -11.60
N GLU A 16 -7.85 -14.04 -12.72
CA GLU A 16 -7.33 -13.51 -13.98
C GLU A 16 -7.11 -12.00 -13.95
N VAL A 17 -7.92 -11.23 -13.20
CA VAL A 17 -7.68 -9.78 -13.01
C VAL A 17 -6.29 -9.58 -12.42
N SER A 18 -5.99 -10.24 -11.30
CA SER A 18 -4.70 -10.14 -10.62
C SER A 18 -3.55 -10.54 -11.54
N ASP A 19 -3.66 -11.69 -12.20
CA ASP A 19 -2.65 -12.22 -13.12
C ASP A 19 -2.34 -11.26 -14.28
N PHE A 20 -3.37 -10.71 -14.93
CA PHE A 20 -3.17 -9.80 -16.05
C PHE A 20 -2.53 -8.48 -15.62
N TYR A 21 -2.87 -7.95 -14.45
CA TYR A 21 -2.26 -6.72 -13.95
C TYR A 21 -0.83 -6.93 -13.44
N LYS A 22 -0.51 -8.08 -12.83
CA LYS A 22 0.87 -8.47 -12.50
C LYS A 22 1.74 -8.55 -13.76
N ARG A 23 1.28 -9.26 -14.79
CA ARG A 23 1.97 -9.34 -16.09
C ARG A 23 2.12 -7.98 -16.77
N ALA A 24 1.13 -7.09 -16.64
CA ALA A 24 1.25 -5.72 -17.15
C ALA A 24 2.36 -4.95 -16.42
N SER A 25 2.42 -5.09 -15.10
CA SER A 25 3.45 -4.49 -14.26
C SER A 25 4.84 -4.97 -14.64
N GLU A 26 5.03 -6.29 -14.76
CA GLU A 26 6.30 -6.90 -15.19
C GLU A 26 6.81 -6.33 -16.51
N LEU A 27 5.94 -6.21 -17.53
CA LEU A 27 6.31 -5.60 -18.81
C LEU A 27 6.73 -4.12 -18.69
N TYR A 28 6.12 -3.36 -17.77
CA TYR A 28 6.55 -2.00 -17.49
C TYR A 28 7.90 -1.96 -16.76
N VAL A 29 8.14 -2.87 -15.82
CA VAL A 29 9.44 -3.02 -15.13
C VAL A 29 10.54 -3.37 -16.12
N GLU A 30 10.31 -4.29 -17.05
CA GLU A 30 11.24 -4.64 -18.13
C GLU A 30 11.62 -3.43 -18.99
N CYS A 31 10.71 -2.46 -19.13
CA CYS A 31 10.96 -1.20 -19.83
C CYS A 31 11.60 -0.11 -18.94
N GLY A 32 11.93 -0.40 -17.67
CA GLY A 32 12.44 0.58 -16.71
C GLY A 32 11.41 1.61 -16.26
N ARG A 33 10.10 1.27 -16.31
CA ARG A 33 8.99 2.19 -16.02
C ARG A 33 8.27 1.81 -14.73
N SER A 34 8.90 2.08 -13.59
CA SER A 34 8.40 1.83 -12.23
C SER A 34 7.01 2.40 -11.96
N GLN A 35 6.75 3.66 -12.33
CA GLN A 35 5.46 4.31 -12.05
C GLN A 35 4.30 3.62 -12.81
N PRO A 36 4.35 3.46 -14.15
CA PRO A 36 3.33 2.68 -14.86
C PRO A 36 3.17 1.24 -14.34
N ALA A 37 4.27 0.62 -13.90
CA ALA A 37 4.22 -0.71 -13.29
C ALA A 37 3.41 -0.71 -11.98
N SER A 38 3.65 0.27 -11.12
CA SER A 38 2.90 0.49 -9.88
C SER A 38 1.43 0.82 -10.14
N ASP A 39 1.16 1.73 -11.08
CA ASP A 39 -0.20 2.13 -11.48
C ASP A 39 -1.01 0.93 -11.99
N ALA A 40 -0.39 0.03 -12.75
CA ALA A 40 -1.03 -1.20 -13.22
C ALA A 40 -1.41 -2.12 -12.05
N LEU A 41 -0.52 -2.34 -11.08
CA LEU A 41 -0.82 -3.15 -9.89
C LEU A 41 -1.95 -2.54 -9.06
N ALA A 42 -1.89 -1.23 -8.80
CA ALA A 42 -2.94 -0.53 -8.05
C ALA A 42 -4.30 -0.61 -8.76
N LYS A 43 -4.31 -0.53 -10.09
CA LYS A 43 -5.54 -0.68 -10.89
C LYS A 43 -6.11 -2.09 -10.83
N GLY A 44 -5.26 -3.12 -10.77
CA GLY A 44 -5.65 -4.51 -10.54
C GLY A 44 -6.13 -4.80 -9.12
N ALA A 45 -5.59 -4.11 -8.12
CA ALA A 45 -5.95 -4.27 -6.71
C ALA A 45 -7.36 -3.76 -6.40
N ARG A 46 -7.76 -2.61 -6.96
CA ARG A 46 -9.06 -1.95 -6.71
C ARG A 46 -10.29 -2.87 -6.78
N PRO A 47 -10.53 -3.64 -7.86
CA PRO A 47 -11.68 -4.55 -7.91
C PRO A 47 -11.60 -5.72 -6.92
N LEU A 48 -10.41 -6.03 -6.39
CA LEU A 48 -10.19 -7.12 -5.44
C LEU A 48 -10.39 -6.67 -3.99
N GLU A 49 -10.52 -5.38 -3.69
CA GLU A 49 -10.62 -4.87 -2.31
C GLU A 49 -11.77 -5.49 -1.51
N ASP A 50 -12.90 -5.78 -2.17
CA ASP A 50 -14.05 -6.43 -1.52
C ASP A 50 -14.11 -7.95 -1.78
N ALA A 51 -13.60 -8.41 -2.93
CA ALA A 51 -13.70 -9.81 -3.36
C ALA A 51 -12.56 -10.70 -2.81
N SER A 52 -11.35 -10.16 -2.74
CA SER A 52 -10.12 -10.83 -2.30
C SER A 52 -9.17 -9.78 -1.65
N PRO A 53 -9.50 -9.29 -0.44
CA PRO A 53 -8.80 -8.16 0.17
C PRO A 53 -7.32 -8.47 0.47
N GLU A 54 -6.98 -9.72 0.83
CA GLU A 54 -5.59 -10.18 0.96
C GLU A 54 -4.78 -10.02 -0.32
N GLU A 55 -5.38 -10.32 -1.47
CA GLU A 55 -4.70 -10.20 -2.76
C GLU A 55 -4.56 -8.73 -3.19
N ALA A 56 -5.58 -7.91 -2.93
CA ALA A 56 -5.49 -6.46 -3.11
C ALA A 56 -4.32 -5.88 -2.30
N LEU A 57 -4.14 -6.31 -1.05
CA LEU A 57 -3.03 -5.90 -0.19
C LEU A 57 -1.66 -6.31 -0.75
N GLN A 58 -1.55 -7.52 -1.32
CA GLN A 58 -0.31 -7.95 -1.99
C GLN A 58 0.03 -7.06 -3.19
N LEU A 59 -0.96 -6.75 -4.03
CA LEU A 59 -0.79 -5.87 -5.19
C LEU A 59 -0.42 -4.44 -4.78
N TYR A 60 -1.07 -3.88 -3.75
CA TYR A 60 -0.73 -2.55 -3.23
C TYR A 60 0.67 -2.51 -2.61
N THR A 61 1.08 -3.56 -1.91
CA THR A 61 2.44 -3.65 -1.33
C THR A 61 3.49 -3.67 -2.43
N ALA A 62 3.31 -4.53 -3.44
CA ALA A 62 4.21 -4.58 -4.60
C ALA A 62 4.23 -3.25 -5.38
N ALA A 63 3.09 -2.56 -5.48
CA ALA A 63 3.02 -1.23 -6.09
C ALA A 63 3.83 -0.19 -5.29
N CYS A 64 3.82 -0.24 -3.96
CA CYS A 64 4.69 0.58 -3.12
C CYS A 64 6.17 0.23 -3.33
N ASP A 65 6.52 -1.05 -3.31
CA ASP A 65 7.90 -1.53 -3.48
C ASP A 65 8.54 -0.96 -4.76
N LEU A 66 7.85 -1.06 -5.90
CA LEU A 66 8.33 -0.55 -7.19
C LEU A 66 8.62 0.95 -7.20
N LEU A 67 7.83 1.75 -6.47
CA LEU A 67 8.02 3.20 -6.39
C LEU A 67 9.16 3.54 -5.43
N GLU A 68 9.26 2.86 -4.29
CA GLU A 68 10.32 3.10 -3.31
C GLU A 68 11.70 2.70 -3.85
N GLU A 69 11.79 1.60 -4.59
CA GLU A 69 13.03 1.17 -5.25
C GLU A 69 13.55 2.19 -6.26
N ASP A 70 12.66 2.97 -6.87
CA ASP A 70 12.99 4.02 -7.84
C ASP A 70 13.06 5.43 -7.21
N GLY A 71 13.07 5.53 -5.86
CA GLY A 71 13.17 6.80 -5.14
C GLY A 71 11.96 7.73 -5.33
N LYS A 72 10.78 7.15 -5.57
CA LYS A 72 9.51 7.85 -5.77
C LYS A 72 8.60 7.70 -4.56
N GLU A 73 9.14 7.80 -3.36
CA GLU A 73 8.43 7.56 -2.10
C GLU A 73 7.14 8.38 -1.98
N GLN A 74 7.13 9.65 -2.41
CA GLN A 74 5.91 10.47 -2.37
C GLN A 74 4.72 9.87 -3.12
N MET A 75 4.97 9.11 -4.18
CA MET A 75 3.93 8.52 -5.02
C MET A 75 3.23 7.33 -4.36
N THR A 76 3.80 6.79 -3.28
CA THR A 76 3.23 5.66 -2.53
C THR A 76 2.14 6.05 -1.55
N PHE A 77 1.99 7.34 -1.23
CA PHE A 77 1.20 7.78 -0.07
C PHE A 77 -0.27 7.37 -0.16
N ASP A 78 -0.89 7.49 -1.34
CA ASP A 78 -2.29 7.07 -1.52
C ASP A 78 -2.43 5.54 -1.50
N LEU A 79 -1.41 4.79 -1.93
CA LEU A 79 -1.38 3.34 -1.83
C LEU A 79 -1.31 2.90 -0.36
N TYR A 80 -0.43 3.54 0.42
CA TYR A 80 -0.34 3.35 1.87
C TYR A 80 -1.68 3.56 2.57
N ARG A 81 -2.35 4.66 2.27
CA ARG A 81 -3.66 4.97 2.84
C ARG A 81 -4.72 3.93 2.49
N THR A 82 -4.74 3.50 1.23
CA THR A 82 -5.73 2.54 0.74
C THR A 82 -5.52 1.17 1.39
N ALA A 83 -4.30 0.64 1.34
CA ALA A 83 -3.96 -0.64 1.96
C ALA A 83 -4.17 -0.63 3.48
N THR A 84 -3.79 0.45 4.18
CA THR A 84 -4.05 0.59 5.62
C THR A 84 -5.55 0.50 5.92
N SER A 85 -6.40 1.16 5.13
CA SER A 85 -7.85 1.07 5.33
C SER A 85 -8.36 -0.36 5.17
N ILE A 86 -7.77 -1.16 4.28
CA ILE A 86 -8.14 -2.57 4.11
C ILE A 86 -7.68 -3.38 5.33
N TYR A 87 -6.42 -3.22 5.78
CA TYR A 87 -5.94 -3.89 6.99
C TYR A 87 -6.84 -3.61 8.21
N VAL A 88 -7.27 -2.36 8.40
CA VAL A 88 -8.18 -1.99 9.49
C VAL A 88 -9.55 -2.66 9.35
N LYS A 89 -10.12 -2.71 8.14
CA LYS A 89 -11.40 -3.41 7.87
C LYS A 89 -11.30 -4.91 8.14
N LEU A 90 -10.12 -5.52 7.93
CA LEU A 90 -9.84 -6.91 8.26
C LEU A 90 -9.45 -7.14 9.73
N GLU A 91 -9.48 -6.10 10.56
CA GLU A 91 -9.05 -6.13 11.96
C GLU A 91 -7.58 -6.56 12.16
N LYS A 92 -6.76 -6.45 11.12
CA LYS A 92 -5.31 -6.71 11.14
C LYS A 92 -4.55 -5.47 11.61
N TYR A 93 -4.78 -5.08 12.86
CA TYR A 93 -4.28 -3.81 13.40
C TYR A 93 -2.76 -3.71 13.46
N THR A 94 -2.07 -4.81 13.78
CA THR A 94 -0.59 -4.84 13.80
C THR A 94 -0.01 -4.60 12.41
N ASP A 95 -0.60 -5.21 11.37
CA ASP A 95 -0.17 -5.00 9.98
C ASP A 95 -0.48 -3.58 9.51
N ALA A 96 -1.67 -3.06 9.85
CA ALA A 96 -2.06 -1.68 9.56
C ALA A 96 -1.05 -0.68 10.16
N SER A 97 -0.71 -0.82 11.43
CA SER A 97 0.28 0.03 12.10
C SER A 97 1.67 -0.10 11.47
N THR A 98 2.09 -1.31 11.11
CA THR A 98 3.38 -1.55 10.47
C THR A 98 3.44 -0.87 9.09
N PHE A 99 2.35 -0.93 8.33
CA PHE A 99 2.23 -0.27 7.03
C PHE A 99 2.22 1.26 7.15
N LEU A 100 1.58 1.81 8.19
CA LEU A 100 1.62 3.24 8.51
C LEU A 100 3.02 3.71 8.91
N LEU A 101 3.79 2.91 9.65
CA LEU A 101 5.18 3.24 9.97
C LEU A 101 6.07 3.22 8.73
N ARG A 102 5.86 2.28 7.81
CA ARG A 102 6.53 2.27 6.51
C ARG A 102 6.20 3.54 5.71
N TRP A 103 4.95 3.99 5.71
CA TRP A 103 4.56 5.27 5.12
C TRP A 103 5.28 6.46 5.78
N ALA A 104 5.40 6.48 7.12
CA ALA A 104 6.11 7.54 7.82
C ALA A 104 7.59 7.64 7.37
N LEU A 105 8.26 6.50 7.18
CA LEU A 105 9.63 6.45 6.66
C LEU A 105 9.72 6.92 5.20
N ALA A 106 8.77 6.53 4.35
CA ALA A 106 8.69 7.02 2.97
C ALA A 106 8.47 8.55 2.93
N ALA A 107 7.66 9.07 3.84
CA ALA A 107 7.43 10.51 3.98
C ALA A 107 8.65 11.27 4.49
N ASP A 108 9.43 10.68 5.39
CA ASP A 108 10.70 11.22 5.88
C ASP A 108 11.72 11.39 4.74
N LYS A 109 11.95 10.32 3.97
CA LYS A 109 12.83 10.35 2.77
C LYS A 109 12.42 11.40 1.76
N SER A 110 11.13 11.69 1.70
CA SER A 110 10.51 12.68 0.82
C SER A 110 10.53 14.12 1.38
N ASN A 111 11.09 14.36 2.57
CA ASN A 111 11.00 15.60 3.34
C ASN A 111 9.54 16.09 3.55
N ALA A 112 8.59 15.16 3.63
CA ALA A 112 7.16 15.43 3.74
C ALA A 112 6.70 15.36 5.22
N VAL A 113 7.21 16.27 6.05
CA VAL A 113 7.00 16.28 7.52
C VAL A 113 5.52 16.17 7.93
N HIS A 114 4.63 16.88 7.25
CA HIS A 114 3.20 16.81 7.57
C HIS A 114 2.62 15.40 7.35
N SER A 115 3.02 14.73 6.26
CA SER A 115 2.60 13.35 5.97
C SER A 115 3.21 12.37 6.95
N GLN A 116 4.48 12.57 7.33
CA GLN A 116 5.18 11.77 8.33
C GLN A 116 4.48 11.83 9.69
N CYS A 117 4.23 13.04 10.23
CA CYS A 117 3.53 13.20 11.51
C CYS A 117 2.13 12.57 11.46
N LYS A 118 1.42 12.72 10.34
CA LYS A 118 0.09 12.11 10.16
C LYS A 118 0.16 10.58 10.17
N ALA A 119 1.16 9.99 9.51
CA ALA A 119 1.36 8.55 9.47
C ALA A 119 1.69 7.99 10.87
N TYR A 120 2.60 8.63 11.61
CA TYR A 120 2.91 8.26 13.01
C TYR A 120 1.70 8.37 13.93
N LEU A 121 0.96 9.50 13.87
CA LEU A 121 -0.24 9.68 14.68
C LEU A 121 -1.29 8.61 14.36
N SER A 122 -1.45 8.26 13.08
CA SER A 122 -2.37 7.19 12.66
C SER A 122 -1.92 5.83 13.24
N ALA A 123 -0.62 5.51 13.21
CA ALA A 123 -0.10 4.27 13.78
C ALA A 123 -0.33 4.20 15.31
N ILE A 124 -0.10 5.32 16.02
CA ILE A 124 -0.38 5.42 17.46
C ILE A 124 -1.86 5.16 17.76
N ILE A 125 -2.78 5.73 16.99
CA ILE A 125 -4.22 5.52 17.17
C ILE A 125 -4.59 4.05 16.98
N VAL A 126 -4.02 3.38 15.97
CA VAL A 126 -4.27 1.95 15.73
C VAL A 126 -3.69 1.09 16.86
N TYR A 127 -2.48 1.36 17.35
CA TYR A 127 -1.91 0.64 18.48
C TYR A 127 -2.69 0.86 19.79
N LEU A 128 -3.19 2.08 20.04
CA LEU A 128 -4.06 2.36 21.18
C LEU A 128 -5.35 1.53 21.12
N TYR A 129 -5.96 1.44 19.94
CA TYR A 129 -7.13 0.59 19.73
C TYR A 129 -6.83 -0.89 19.96
N ALA A 130 -5.66 -1.35 19.53
CA ALA A 130 -5.19 -2.73 19.76
C ALA A 130 -4.67 -2.99 21.20
N HIS A 131 -4.71 -1.99 22.09
CA HIS A 131 -4.17 -2.03 23.45
C HIS A 131 -2.66 -2.37 23.53
N ASP A 132 -1.89 -2.10 22.48
CA ASP A 132 -0.44 -2.28 22.46
C ASP A 132 0.28 -0.99 22.91
N PHE A 133 0.26 -0.75 24.22
CA PHE A 133 0.84 0.46 24.80
C PHE A 133 2.37 0.56 24.64
N HIS A 134 3.05 -0.57 24.49
CA HIS A 134 4.49 -0.59 24.27
C HIS A 134 4.83 0.03 22.91
N GLN A 135 4.10 -0.37 21.86
CA GLN A 135 4.29 0.19 20.53
C GLN A 135 3.84 1.65 20.44
N VAL A 136 2.82 2.06 21.21
CA VAL A 136 2.42 3.48 21.32
C VAL A 136 3.56 4.35 21.81
N GLU A 137 4.18 3.97 22.94
CA GLU A 137 5.29 4.74 23.52
C GLU A 137 6.47 4.84 22.55
N LYS A 138 6.80 3.72 21.88
CA LYS A 138 7.84 3.69 20.86
C LYS A 138 7.55 4.66 19.70
N CYS A 139 6.35 4.57 19.10
CA CYS A 139 5.97 5.42 17.98
C CYS A 139 5.94 6.92 18.35
N HIS A 140 5.50 7.24 19.57
CA HIS A 140 5.51 8.62 20.06
C HIS A 140 6.94 9.16 20.14
N ASN A 141 7.87 8.39 20.69
CA ASN A 141 9.26 8.79 20.81
C ASN A 141 9.94 8.94 19.44
N ASP A 142 9.65 8.05 18.48
CA ASP A 142 10.19 8.12 17.12
C ASP A 142 9.67 9.35 16.35
N CYS A 143 8.46 9.82 16.63
CA CYS A 143 7.87 11.01 15.98
C CYS A 143 8.39 12.35 16.55
N CYS A 144 8.91 12.36 17.78
CA CYS A 144 9.31 13.58 18.48
C CYS A 144 10.81 13.93 18.37
N GLN A 145 11.59 13.15 17.63
CA GLN A 145 13.01 13.42 17.33
C GLN A 145 13.15 14.27 16.07
#